data_AF-A0A3M1UXZ8-F1
#
_entry.id   AF-A0A3M1UXZ8-F1
#
_cell.length_a   1.000
_cell.length_b   1.000
_cell.length_c   1.000
_cell.angle_alpha   90.00
_cell.angle_beta   90.00
_cell.angle_gamma   90.00
#
_symmetry.space_group_name_H-M   'P 1'
#
loop_
_entity.id
_entity.type
_entity.pdbx_description
1 polymer ?
#
loop_
_entity_poly.entity_id
_entity_poly.type
_entity_poly.pdbx_seq_one_letter_code
_entity_poly.pdbx_strand_id
1 'polypeptide(L)' 'MNQFYYDAVTKMEEMGVDEEYIQGWQAGFLQNPKREEQRITEAYEAGYADGEEKNTDNFDKWVKN' A
#
# COMPACT_ATOMS: atom_id res chain seq x y z
N MET A 1 -17.39 -8.18 0.12
CA MET A 1 -16.05 -8.05 -0.51
C MET A 1 -15.98 -6.68 -1.17
N ASN A 2 -14.91 -5.89 -0.96
CA ASN A 2 -14.77 -4.56 -1.58
C ASN A 2 -13.98 -4.68 -2.89
N GLN A 3 -14.63 -4.61 -4.04
CA GLN A 3 -13.99 -4.86 -5.34
C GLN A 3 -12.83 -3.90 -5.62
N PHE A 4 -12.98 -2.61 -5.30
CA PHE A 4 -11.94 -1.60 -5.49
C PHE A 4 -10.65 -1.95 -4.76
N TYR A 5 -10.76 -2.48 -3.54
CA TYR A 5 -9.60 -2.94 -2.78
C TYR A 5 -8.86 -4.07 -3.49
N TYR A 6 -9.57 -5.08 -3.99
CA TYR A 6 -8.95 -6.19 -4.72
C TYR A 6 -8.32 -5.72 -6.02
N ASP A 7 -9.02 -4.89 -6.80
CA ASP A 7 -8.50 -4.37 -8.06
C ASP A 7 -7.21 -3.55 -7.84
N ALA A 8 -7.17 -2.72 -6.79
CA ALA A 8 -5.99 -1.94 -6.44
C ALA A 8 -4.81 -2.82 -6.00
N VAL A 9 -5.06 -3.82 -5.15
CA VAL A 9 -4.01 -4.75 -4.70
C VAL A 9 -3.48 -5.59 -5.86
N THR A 10 -4.36 -6.17 -6.67
CA THR A 10 -3.98 -6.93 -7.87
C THR A 10 -3.17 -6.07 -8.82
N LYS A 11 -3.57 -4.82 -9.07
CA LYS A 11 -2.80 -3.89 -9.90
C LYS A 11 -1.39 -3.65 -9.35
N MET A 12 -1.24 -3.43 -8.04
CA MET A 12 0.09 -3.23 -7.44
C MET A 12 0.97 -4.47 -7.56
N GLU A 13 0.40 -5.66 -7.33
CA GLU A 13 1.12 -6.94 -7.48
C GLU A 13 1.56 -7.18 -8.93
N GLU A 14 0.69 -6.94 -9.91
CA GLU A 14 1.01 -7.06 -11.34
C GLU A 14 2.07 -6.05 -11.81
N MET A 15 2.08 -4.85 -11.20
CA MET A 15 3.08 -3.83 -11.47
C MET A 15 4.45 -4.11 -10.81
N GLY A 16 4.55 -5.08 -9.90
CA GLY A 16 5.78 -5.33 -9.15
C GLY A 16 6.11 -4.23 -8.12
N VAL A 17 5.07 -3.61 -7.54
CA VAL A 17 5.22 -2.61 -6.47
C VAL A 17 5.86 -3.22 -5.23
N ASP A 18 6.64 -2.43 -4.50
CA ASP A 18 7.27 -2.84 -3.25
C ASP A 18 6.24 -3.44 -2.27
N GLU A 19 6.49 -4.67 -1.84
CA GLU A 19 5.67 -5.38 -0.86
C GLU A 19 5.41 -4.56 0.42
N GLU A 20 6.38 -3.76 0.89
CA GLU A 20 6.17 -2.91 2.06
C GLU A 20 5.18 -1.79 1.78
N TYR A 21 5.21 -1.20 0.58
CA TYR A 21 4.22 -0.22 0.14
C TYR A 21 2.83 -0.85 0.01
N ILE A 22 2.73 -2.03 -0.61
CA ILE A 22 1.46 -2.77 -0.73
C ILE A 22 0.85 -3.03 0.64
N GLN A 23 1.66 -3.52 1.59
CA GLN A 23 1.20 -3.82 2.94
C GLN A 23 0.81 -2.55 3.71
N GLY A 24 1.52 -1.44 3.49
CA GLY A 24 1.14 -0.11 3.97
C GLY A 24 -0.23 0.29 3.46
N TRP A 25 -0.42 0.26 2.14
CA TRP A 25 -1.67 0.65 1.48
C TRP A 25 -2.86 -0.18 1.96
N GLN A 26 -2.69 -1.49 2.07
CA GLN A 26 -3.72 -2.39 2.61
C GLN A 26 -4.08 -2.04 4.05
N ALA A 27 -3.08 -1.75 4.90
CA ALA A 27 -3.30 -1.38 6.30
C ALA A 27 -4.02 -0.02 6.43
N GLY A 28 -3.61 0.99 5.66
CA GLY A 28 -4.27 2.30 5.64
C GLY A 28 -5.71 2.22 5.14
N PHE A 29 -5.95 1.46 4.05
CA PHE A 29 -7.29 1.28 3.49
C PHE A 29 -8.27 0.64 4.48
N LEU A 30 -7.80 -0.35 5.24
CA LEU A 30 -8.57 -1.05 6.26
C LEU A 30 -8.59 -0.32 7.62
N GLN A 31 -7.88 0.81 7.73
CA GLN A 31 -7.71 1.58 8.96
C GLN A 31 -7.17 0.72 10.12
N ASN A 32 -6.24 -0.19 9.81
CA ASN A 32 -5.54 -0.97 10.81
C ASN A 32 -4.56 -0.07 11.58
N PRO A 33 -4.27 -0.36 12.86
CA PRO A 33 -3.15 0.28 13.54
C PRO A 33 -1.86 0.11 12.74
N LYS A 34 -1.03 1.16 12.71
CA LYS A 34 0.31 1.08 12.14
C LYS A 34 1.13 0.01 12.86
N ARG A 35 2.09 -0.56 12.13
CA ARG A 35 3.10 -1.49 12.68
C ARG A 35 3.91 -0.84 13.80
N GLU A 36 4.62 -1.69 14.55
CA GLU A 36 5.60 -1.21 15.52
C GLU A 36 6.66 -0.33 14.82
N GLU A 37 7.09 0.75 15.47
CA GLU A 37 8.02 1.76 14.92
C GLU A 37 9.28 1.13 14.28
N GLN A 38 9.80 0.06 14.88
CA GLN A 38 10.99 -0.66 14.39
C GLN A 38 10.78 -1.43 13.07
N ARG A 39 9.53 -1.61 12.65
CA ARG A 39 9.15 -2.33 11.42
C ARG A 39 8.56 -1.41 10.37
N ILE A 40 8.47 -0.11 10.66
CA ILE A 40 8.04 0.88 9.69
C ILE A 40 9.21 1.16 8.74
N THR A 41 8.91 1.10 7.45
CA THR A 41 9.79 1.50 6.36
C THR A 41 9.21 2.72 5.66
N GLU A 42 10.02 3.43 4.89
CA GLU A 42 9.56 4.57 4.08
C GLU A 42 8.42 4.16 3.12
N ALA A 43 8.59 2.99 2.47
CA ALA A 43 7.59 2.41 1.59
C ALA A 43 6.28 2.11 2.32
N TYR A 44 6.35 1.50 3.51
CA TYR A 44 5.16 1.22 4.32
C TYR A 44 4.43 2.49 4.74
N GLU A 45 5.16 3.52 5.19
CA GLU A 45 4.55 4.79 5.60
C GLU A 45 3.85 5.50 4.45
N ALA A 46 4.50 5.55 3.28
CA ALA A 46 3.91 6.13 2.07
C ALA A 46 2.67 5.35 1.63
N GLY A 47 2.77 4.02 1.61
CA GLY A 47 1.64 3.13 1.30
C GLY A 47 0.48 3.37 2.25
N TYR A 48 0.74 3.43 3.57
CA TYR A 48 -0.29 3.64 4.57
C TYR A 48 -1.07 4.96 4.35
N ALA A 49 -0.35 6.06 4.12
CA ALA A 49 -0.97 7.35 3.84
C ALA A 49 -1.85 7.30 2.57
N ASP A 50 -1.33 6.74 1.48
CA ASP A 50 -2.10 6.58 0.24
C ASP A 50 -3.31 5.65 0.43
N GLY A 51 -3.17 4.61 1.26
CA GLY A 51 -4.24 3.67 1.59
C GLY A 51 -5.39 4.33 2.36
N GLU A 52 -5.08 5.18 3.35
CA GLU A 52 -6.09 5.95 4.11
C GLU A 52 -6.95 6.83 3.18
N GLU A 53 -6.31 7.43 2.18
CA GLU A 53 -6.95 8.27 1.16
C GLU A 53 -7.54 7.47 0.00
N LYS A 54 -7.27 6.16 -0.06
CA LYS A 54 -7.62 5.26 -1.18
C LYS A 54 -7.02 5.71 -2.51
N ASN A 55 -5.86 6.34 -2.46
CA ASN A 55 -5.12 6.87 -3.60
C ASN A 55 -4.39 5.76 -4.35
N THR A 56 -4.52 5.73 -5.67
CA THR A 56 -3.87 4.73 -6.56
C THR A 56 -2.88 5.34 -7.55
N ASP A 57 -2.66 6.66 -7.46
CA ASP A 57 -1.90 7.44 -8.45
C ASP A 57 -0.39 7.36 -8.24
N ASN A 58 0.06 6.79 -7.11
CA ASN A 58 1.46 6.74 -6.71
C ASN A 58 2.12 5.36 -6.88
N PHE A 59 1.39 4.35 -7.36
CA PHE A 59 1.88 2.96 -7.43
C PHE A 59 3.17 2.82 -8.24
N ASP A 60 3.27 3.54 -9.36
CA ASP A 60 4.43 3.53 -10.27
C ASP A 60 5.73 3.99 -9.58
N LYS A 61 5.62 4.88 -8.58
CA LYS A 61 6.77 5.40 -7.83
C LYS A 61 7.44 4.35 -6.95
N TRP A 62 6.74 3.26 -6.66
CA TRP A 62 7.16 2.21 -5.74
C TRP A 62 7.39 0.86 -6.44
N VAL A 63 7.45 0.81 -7.77
CA VAL A 63 7.83 -0.40 -8.52
C VAL A 63 9.29 -0.77 -8.22
N LYS A 64 9.54 -2.04 -7.86
CA LYS A 64 10.91 -2.56 -7.67
C LYS A 64 11.57 -2.80 -9.02
N ASN A 65 12.80 -2.29 -9.17
CA ASN A 65 13.69 -2.59 -10.31
C ASN A 65 14.36 -3.95 -10.15
#